data_AF-A0A1H9SUN4-F1
#
_entry.id   AF-A0A1H9SUN4-F1
#
_cell.length_a   1.000
_cell.length_b   1.000
_cell.length_c   1.000
_cell.angle_alpha   90.00
_cell.angle_beta   90.00
_cell.angle_gamma   90.00
#
_symmetry.space_group_name_H-M   'P 1'
#
loop_
_entity.id
_entity.type
_entity.pdbx_description
1 polymer ?
#
loop_
_entity_poly.entity_id
_entity_poly.type
_entity_poly.pdbx_seq_one_letter_code
_entity_poly.pdbx_strand_id
1 'polypeptide(L)'
;MVFELIVVDTKEEADFINLTVAKPNDHRKTYAVFVGQTICGLHHRGVRPNRLTRWHRELTTEMELRWNAEVLIPSVRIKEAL
;
A
#
# COMPACT_ATOMS: atom_id res chain seq x y z
N MET A 1 6.95 8.14 9.45
CA MET A 1 6.48 8.44 8.08
C MET A 1 5.44 7.41 7.68
N VAL A 2 4.33 7.85 7.09
CA VAL A 2 3.24 6.99 6.61
C VAL A 2 3.45 6.72 5.13
N PHE A 3 3.49 5.46 4.73
CA PHE A 3 3.40 5.07 3.33
C PHE A 3 2.09 4.29 3.15
N GLU A 4 1.10 4.99 2.61
CA GLU A 4 -0.25 4.49 2.41
C GLU A 4 -0.45 4.00 0.97
N LEU A 5 -0.98 2.80 0.83
CA LEU A 5 -1.53 2.32 -0.43
C LEU A 5 -3.04 2.54 -0.47
N ILE A 6 -3.52 3.14 -1.54
CA ILE A 6 -4.96 3.27 -1.82
C ILE A 6 -5.35 2.17 -2.79
N VAL A 7 -6.22 1.28 -2.36
CA VAL A 7 -6.75 0.19 -3.19
C VAL A 7 -8.00 0.65 -3.91
N VAL A 8 -8.01 0.49 -5.23
CA VAL A 8 -9.16 0.72 -6.11
C VAL A 8 -9.50 -0.53 -6.93
N ASP A 9 -10.63 -0.52 -7.60
CA ASP A 9 -11.10 -1.68 -8.37
C ASP A 9 -10.43 -1.76 -9.75
N THR A 10 -10.19 -0.61 -10.38
CA THR A 10 -9.69 -0.55 -11.76
C THR A 10 -8.33 0.12 -11.88
N LYS A 11 -7.60 -0.23 -12.95
CA LYS A 11 -6.31 0.38 -13.26
C LYS A 11 -6.47 1.87 -13.58
N GLU A 12 -7.53 2.23 -14.29
CA GLU A 12 -7.83 3.60 -14.71
C GLU A 12 -8.02 4.52 -13.50
N GLU A 13 -8.72 4.05 -12.47
CA GLU A 13 -8.85 4.77 -11.19
C GLU A 13 -7.50 4.92 -10.49
N ALA A 14 -6.67 3.87 -10.49
CA ALA A 14 -5.37 3.89 -9.83
C ALA A 14 -4.45 4.92 -10.51
N ASP A 15 -4.43 4.93 -11.84
CA ASP A 15 -3.65 5.88 -12.64
C ASP A 15 -4.15 7.30 -12.40
N PHE A 16 -5.47 7.54 -12.40
CA PHE A 16 -6.05 8.85 -12.11
C PHE A 16 -5.69 9.36 -10.71
N ILE A 17 -5.80 8.51 -9.69
CA ILE A 17 -5.44 8.88 -8.31
C ILE A 17 -3.94 9.16 -8.22
N ASN A 18 -3.09 8.34 -8.84
CA ASN A 18 -1.64 8.56 -8.83
C ASN A 18 -1.21 9.86 -9.52
N LEU A 19 -1.97 10.33 -10.52
CA LEU A 19 -1.75 11.62 -11.17
C LEU A 19 -2.21 12.81 -10.33
N THR A 20 -3.22 12.62 -9.48
CA THR A 20 -3.87 13.69 -8.71
C THR A 20 -3.40 13.78 -7.26
N VAL A 21 -2.90 12.69 -6.69
CA VAL A 21 -2.38 12.63 -5.32
C VAL A 21 -1.18 13.56 -5.18
N ALA A 22 -1.20 14.36 -4.11
CA ALA A 22 -0.13 15.28 -3.77
C ALA A 22 1.23 14.59 -3.76
N LYS A 23 2.26 15.29 -4.29
CA LYS A 23 3.64 14.81 -4.25
C LYS A 23 4.01 14.42 -2.81
N PRO A 24 4.78 13.32 -2.62
CA PRO A 24 5.19 12.90 -1.29
C PRO A 24 5.81 14.06 -0.53
N ASN A 25 5.35 14.23 0.70
CA ASN A 25 5.99 15.11 1.67
C ASN A 25 6.76 14.26 2.69
N ASP A 26 7.49 14.91 3.59
CA ASP A 26 8.37 14.20 4.53
C ASP A 26 7.62 13.29 5.53
N HIS A 27 6.31 13.47 5.67
CA HIS A 27 5.49 12.75 6.65
C HIS A 27 4.60 11.68 6.03
N ARG A 28 4.21 11.83 4.76
CA ARG A 28 3.26 10.96 4.06
C ARG A 28 3.63 10.76 2.59
N LYS A 29 3.65 9.49 2.19
CA LYS A 29 3.58 9.03 0.81
C LYS A 29 2.27 8.30 0.61
N THR A 30 1.57 8.62 -0.46
CA THR A 30 0.38 7.91 -0.91
C THR A 30 0.65 7.36 -2.32
N TYR A 31 0.17 6.15 -2.59
CA TYR A 31 0.26 5.50 -3.90
C TYR A 31 -0.98 4.64 -4.12
N ALA A 32 -1.66 4.82 -5.25
CA ALA A 32 -2.82 4.03 -5.59
C ALA A 32 -2.43 2.77 -6.36
N VAL A 33 -3.15 1.68 -6.06
CA VAL A 33 -2.97 0.34 -6.63
C VAL A 33 -4.34 -0.25 -6.91
N PHE A 34 -4.45 -1.08 -7.93
CA PHE A 34 -5.71 -1.76 -8.25
C PHE A 34 -5.69 -3.22 -7.78
N VAL A 35 -6.87 -3.81 -7.58
CA VAL A 35 -6.99 -5.22 -7.18
C VAL A 35 -6.33 -6.13 -8.21
N GLY A 36 -5.50 -7.07 -7.75
CA GLY A 36 -4.78 -8.00 -8.63
C GLY A 36 -3.46 -7.45 -9.16
N GLN A 37 -3.11 -6.21 -8.84
CA GLN A 37 -1.79 -5.67 -9.15
C GLN A 37 -0.71 -6.31 -8.27
N THR A 38 0.34 -6.84 -8.91
CA THR A 38 1.54 -7.30 -8.21
C THR A 38 2.30 -6.10 -7.64
N ILE A 39 2.50 -6.08 -6.33
CA ILE A 39 3.25 -5.03 -5.63
C ILE A 39 4.40 -5.63 -4.82
N CYS A 40 5.52 -5.82 -5.50
CA CYS A 40 6.77 -6.29 -4.91
C CYS A 40 7.78 -5.13 -4.82
N GLY A 41 8.49 -5.03 -3.69
CA GLY A 41 9.59 -4.08 -3.56
C GLY A 41 9.19 -2.60 -3.62
N LEU A 42 7.98 -2.26 -3.15
CA LEU A 42 7.62 -0.86 -2.98
C LEU A 42 8.31 -0.29 -1.74
N HIS A 43 9.05 0.80 -1.93
CA HIS A 43 9.69 1.53 -0.84
C HIS A 43 9.71 3.03 -1.17
N HIS A 44 9.53 3.85 -0.13
CA HIS A 44 9.74 5.28 -0.24
C HIS A 44 10.59 5.73 0.95
N ARG A 45 11.80 6.26 0.66
CA ARG A 45 12.77 6.69 1.68
C ARG A 45 13.07 5.62 2.73
N GLY A 46 13.23 4.37 2.30
CA GLY A 46 13.49 3.23 3.18
C GLY A 46 12.26 2.71 3.93
N VAL A 47 11.09 3.31 3.77
CA VAL A 47 9.84 2.87 4.39
C VAL A 47 9.04 2.03 3.40
N ARG A 48 8.57 0.85 3.83
CA ARG A 48 7.62 0.01 3.07
C ARG A 48 6.19 0.49 3.31
N PRO A 49 5.22 0.12 2.45
CA PRO A 49 3.81 0.29 2.75
C PRO A 49 3.49 -0.18 4.17
N ASN A 50 2.89 0.72 4.96
CA ASN A 50 2.54 0.46 6.35
C ASN A 50 1.09 0.82 6.68
N ARG A 51 0.33 1.19 5.65
CA ARG A 51 -1.10 1.44 5.71
C ARG A 51 -1.74 1.05 4.39
N LEU A 52 -2.84 0.33 4.46
CA LEU A 52 -3.69 0.01 3.32
C LEU A 52 -5.05 0.65 3.57
N THR A 53 -5.53 1.42 2.60
CA THR A 53 -6.87 2.01 2.65
C THR A 53 -7.56 1.67 1.36
N ARG A 54 -8.78 1.14 1.41
CA ARG A 54 -9.56 0.93 0.20
C ARG A 54 -10.50 2.11 -0.03
N TRP A 55 -10.54 2.55 -1.28
CA TRP A 55 -11.42 3.63 -1.69
C TRP A 55 -12.87 3.10 -1.74
N HIS A 56 -13.80 3.83 -1.13
CA HIS A 56 -15.25 3.55 -1.08
C HIS A 56 -15.78 2.32 -0.32
N ARG A 57 -14.96 1.38 0.18
CA ARG A 57 -15.45 0.26 1.02
C ARG A 57 -14.37 -0.36 1.89
N GLU A 58 -14.76 -1.10 2.93
CA GLU A 58 -13.85 -1.94 3.71
C GLU A 58 -13.33 -3.13 2.89
N LEU A 59 -12.13 -3.61 3.23
CA LEU A 59 -11.53 -4.83 2.67
C LEU A 59 -12.29 -6.03 3.23
N THR A 60 -13.19 -6.59 2.43
CA THR A 60 -14.19 -7.56 2.89
C THR A 60 -14.04 -8.93 2.24
N THR A 61 -13.30 -9.03 1.13
CA THR A 61 -13.07 -10.34 0.50
C THR A 61 -11.82 -11.01 1.04
N GLU A 62 -11.80 -12.35 1.06
CA GLU A 62 -10.66 -13.13 1.54
C GLU A 62 -9.37 -12.78 0.77
N MET A 63 -9.47 -12.55 -0.54
CA MET A 63 -8.35 -12.14 -1.39
C MET A 63 -7.78 -10.78 -0.97
N GLU A 64 -8.65 -9.84 -0.59
CA GLU A 64 -8.25 -8.51 -0.12
C GLU A 64 -7.57 -8.57 1.24
N LEU A 65 -8.04 -9.43 2.13
CA LEU A 65 -7.45 -9.65 3.45
C LEU A 65 -6.07 -10.32 3.34
N ARG A 66 -5.94 -11.31 2.45
CA ARG A 66 -4.64 -11.97 2.16
C ARG A 66 -3.66 -10.95 1.57
N TRP A 67 -4.12 -10.15 0.62
CA TRP A 67 -3.29 -9.10 0.03
C TRP A 67 -2.88 -8.05 1.04
N ASN A 68 -3.78 -7.64 1.96
CA ASN A 68 -3.42 -6.76 3.06
C ASN A 68 -2.29 -7.33 3.94
N ALA A 69 -2.34 -8.64 4.24
CA ALA A 69 -1.29 -9.31 5.01
C ALA A 69 0.05 -9.44 4.24
N GLU A 70 0.00 -9.64 2.92
CA GLU A 70 1.18 -9.70 2.05
C GLU A 70 1.83 -8.33 1.82
N VAL A 71 1.04 -7.26 1.83
CA VAL A 71 1.51 -5.90 1.55
C VAL A 71 2.04 -5.24 2.82
N LEU A 72 1.30 -5.38 3.90
CA LEU A 72 1.67 -4.85 5.22
C LEU A 72 2.56 -5.85 5.96
N ILE A 73 3.53 -6.47 5.27
CA ILE A 73 4.50 -7.36 5.91
C ILE A 73 5.08 -6.58 7.08
N PRO A 74 4.86 -7.04 8.33
CA PRO A 74 5.47 -6.39 9.47
C PRO A 74 6.96 -6.32 9.16
N SER A 75 7.59 -5.16 9.38
CA SER A 75 9.04 -5.13 9.42
C SER A 75 9.43 -6.11 10.52
N VAL A 76 9.72 -7.36 10.16
CA VAL A 76 10.24 -8.34 11.08
C VAL A 76 11.51 -7.68 11.56
N ARG A 77 11.48 -7.17 12.80
CA ARG A 77 12.73 -6.98 13.52
C ARG A 77 13.29 -8.38 13.54
N ILE A 78 14.29 -8.63 12.71
CA ILE A 78 15.21 -9.73 12.94
C ILE A 78 15.88 -9.36 14.27
N LYS A 79 15.20 -9.62 15.37
CA LYS A 79 15.82 -9.72 16.68
C LYS A 79 16.48 -11.09 16.66
N GLU A 80 17.77 -11.04 16.37
CA GLU A 80 18.83 -11.86 16.95
C GLU A 80 18.43 -13.31 17.24
N ALA A 81 18.88 -14.21 16.36
CA ALA A 81 19.16 -15.57 16.75
C ALA A 81 20.67 -15.68 16.98
N LEU A 82 21.03 -15.57 18.27
CA LEU A 82 22.21 -16.10 18.98
C LEU A 82 23.62 -15.73 18.50
#